data_AF-A0A238D9S1-F1
#
_entry.id   AF-A0A238D9S1-F1
#
_cell.length_a   1.000
_cell.length_b   1.000
_cell.length_c   1.000
_cell.angle_alpha   90.00
_cell.angle_beta   90.00
_cell.angle_gamma   90.00
#
_symmetry.space_group_name_H-M   'P 1'
#
loop_
_entity.id
_entity.type
_entity.pdbx_description
1 polymer ?
#
loop_
_entity_poly.entity_id
_entity_poly.type
_entity_poly.pdbx_seq_one_letter_code
_entity_poly.pdbx_strand_id
1 'polypeptide(L)' 'MQAITLFVNGEPESAKLILRDLVNATVGFEALAEEIHKPAKSLHRMLSQSGNPTMSNISAVFAAIKHALKVEVHTKVVLA' A
#
# COMPACT_ATOMS: atom_id res chain seq x y z
N MET A 1 -0.83 4.14 10.24
CA MET A 1 -1.48 4.40 8.94
C MET A 1 -0.81 5.51 8.10
N GLN A 2 0.47 5.85 8.34
CA GLN A 2 1.12 6.98 7.67
C GLN A 2 1.08 6.92 6.14
N ALA A 3 1.21 5.73 5.53
CA ALA A 3 1.05 5.57 4.08
C ALA A 3 -0.31 6.08 3.54
N ILE A 4 -1.41 5.81 4.25
CA ILE A 4 -2.74 6.29 3.85
C ILE A 4 -2.81 7.80 3.99
N THR A 5 -2.32 8.35 5.12
CA THR A 5 -2.29 9.80 5.37
C THR A 5 -1.50 10.55 4.30
N LEU A 6 -0.28 10.09 3.99
CA LEU A 6 0.55 10.67 2.93
C LEU A 6 -0.14 10.59 1.57
N PHE A 7 -0.75 9.44 1.27
CA PHE A 7 -1.44 9.25 0.00
C PHE A 7 -2.62 10.22 -0.16
N VAL A 8 -3.47 10.38 0.86
CA VAL A 8 -4.62 11.31 0.79
C VAL A 8 -4.21 12.78 0.85
N ASN A 9 -3.04 13.09 1.41
CA ASN A 9 -2.46 14.44 1.42
C ASN A 9 -1.75 14.82 0.11
N GLY A 10 -1.73 13.94 -0.90
CA GLY A 10 -1.10 14.21 -2.18
C GLY A 10 0.41 13.99 -2.20
N GLU A 11 0.94 13.13 -1.32
CA GLU A 11 2.37 12.77 -1.22
C GLU A 11 2.63 11.31 -1.65
N PRO A 12 2.37 10.94 -2.93
CA PRO A 12 2.44 9.55 -3.40
C PRO A 12 3.85 8.96 -3.34
N GLU A 13 4.88 9.80 -3.51
CA GLU A 13 6.29 9.39 -3.48
C GLU A 13 6.70 8.85 -2.11
N SER A 14 6.29 9.53 -1.04
CA SER A 14 6.51 9.07 0.34
C SER A 14 5.58 7.89 0.66
N ALA A 15 4.32 7.95 0.22
CA ALA A 15 3.33 6.91 0.49
C ALA A 15 3.75 5.54 -0.06
N LYS A 16 4.29 5.47 -1.30
CA LYS A 16 4.70 4.20 -1.91
C LYS A 16 5.90 3.56 -1.20
N LEU A 17 6.83 4.37 -0.68
CA LEU A 17 7.97 3.86 0.10
C LEU A 17 7.50 3.31 1.45
N ILE A 18 6.63 4.02 2.16
CA ILE A 18 6.04 3.51 3.40
C ILE A 18 5.20 2.26 3.14
N LEU A 19 4.47 2.18 2.02
CA LEU A 19 3.76 0.97 1.61
C LEU A 19 4.71 -0.21 1.40
N ARG A 20 5.86 0.02 0.75
CA ARG A 20 6.90 -1.00 0.57
C ARG A 20 7.37 -1.56 1.90
N ASP A 21 7.64 -0.69 2.87
CA ASP A 21 8.12 -1.09 4.18
C ASP A 21 7.03 -1.83 4.97
N LEU A 22 5.77 -1.40 4.87
CA LEU A 22 4.64 -2.11 5.44
C LEU A 22 4.46 -3.49 4.83
N VAL A 23 4.56 -3.64 3.51
CA VAL A 23 4.50 -4.96 2.85
C VAL A 23 5.62 -5.86 3.39
N ASN A 24 6.87 -5.38 3.41
CA ASN A 24 8.01 -6.14 3.94
C ASN A 24 7.83 -6.57 5.40
N ALA A 25 7.21 -5.71 6.23
CA ALA A 25 7.02 -5.98 7.65
C ALA A 25 5.77 -6.81 7.99
N THR A 26 4.88 -7.05 7.02
CA THR A 26 3.58 -7.70 7.27
C THR A 26 3.34 -8.91 6.39
N VAL A 27 2.73 -8.74 5.23
CA VAL A 27 2.32 -9.82 4.31
C VAL A 27 3.49 -10.39 3.49
N GLY A 28 4.55 -9.60 3.27
CA GLY A 28 5.64 -9.96 2.36
C GLY A 28 5.23 -9.82 0.88
N PHE A 29 6.23 -9.74 0.00
CA PHE A 29 5.99 -9.51 -1.44
C PHE A 29 5.50 -10.76 -2.17
N GLU A 30 5.88 -11.95 -1.71
CA GLU A 30 5.50 -13.24 -2.27
C GLU A 30 4.02 -13.53 -2.03
N ALA A 31 3.55 -13.44 -0.78
CA ALA A 31 2.14 -13.65 -0.49
C ALA A 31 1.25 -12.56 -1.10
N LEU A 32 1.72 -11.30 -1.09
CA LEU A 32 1.02 -10.21 -1.79
C LEU A 32 0.92 -10.48 -3.30
N ALA A 33 1.98 -11.01 -3.93
CA ALA A 33 2.00 -11.36 -5.35
C ALA A 33 0.95 -12.41 -5.70
N GLU A 34 0.79 -13.42 -4.84
CA GLU A 34 -0.25 -14.44 -4.97
C GLU A 34 -1.65 -13.84 -4.83
N GLU A 35 -1.87 -13.01 -3.80
CA GLU A 35 -3.16 -12.40 -3.49
C GLU A 35 -3.67 -11.47 -4.60
N ILE A 36 -2.79 -10.66 -5.19
CA ILE A 36 -3.18 -9.68 -6.22
C ILE A 36 -2.96 -10.18 -7.65
N HIS A 37 -2.50 -11.43 -7.81
CA HIS A 37 -2.16 -12.07 -9.08
C HIS A 37 -1.18 -11.25 -9.93
N LYS A 38 -0.06 -10.82 -9.33
CA LYS A 38 1.00 -10.09 -10.03
C LYS A 38 2.38 -10.61 -9.63
N PRO A 39 3.37 -10.63 -10.54
CA PRO A 39 4.73 -11.03 -10.16
C PRO A 39 5.30 -10.14 -9.06
N ALA A 40 5.94 -10.73 -8.03
CA ALA A 40 6.60 -10.01 -6.95
C ALA A 40 7.61 -8.96 -7.46
N LYS A 41 8.33 -9.26 -8.55
CA LYS A 41 9.23 -8.31 -9.21
C LYS A 41 8.52 -7.04 -9.70
N SER A 42 7.28 -7.17 -10.19
CA SER A 42 6.46 -6.02 -10.59
C SER A 42 6.06 -5.18 -9.38
N LEU A 43 5.73 -5.85 -8.26
CA LEU A 43 5.40 -5.21 -6.99
C LEU A 43 6.58 -4.42 -6.41
N HIS A 44 7.78 -5.02 -6.37
CA HIS A 44 8.98 -4.30 -5.94
C HIS A 44 9.26 -3.08 -6.80
N ARG A 45 9.13 -3.22 -8.13
CA ARG A 45 9.33 -2.10 -9.06
C ARG A 45 8.31 -1.00 -8.85
N MET A 46 7.02 -1.32 -8.72
CA MET A 46 5.97 -0.31 -8.57
C MET A 46 6.05 0.41 -7.22
N LEU A 47 6.50 -0.25 -6.16
CA LEU A 47 6.70 0.36 -4.83
C LEU A 47 8.12 0.90 -4.61
N SER A 48 8.93 1.02 -5.66
CA SER A 48 10.26 1.64 -5.59
C SER A 48 10.18 3.17 -5.68
N GLN A 49 11.28 3.87 -5.40
CA GLN A 49 11.37 5.33 -5.48
C GLN A 49 10.98 5.88 -6.86
N SER A 50 11.35 5.21 -7.96
CA SER A 50 10.96 5.58 -9.32
C SER A 50 9.71 4.86 -9.83
N GLY A 51 9.12 3.99 -9.00
CA GLY A 51 7.94 3.22 -9.33
C GLY A 51 6.68 4.08 -9.39
N ASN A 52 5.71 3.66 -10.21
CA ASN A 52 4.41 4.30 -10.28
C ASN A 52 3.31 3.22 -10.25
N PRO A 53 2.79 2.87 -9.07
CA PRO A 53 1.69 1.91 -8.96
C PRO A 53 0.39 2.56 -9.42
N THR A 54 -0.42 1.84 -10.19
CA THR A 54 -1.77 2.30 -10.53
C THR A 54 -2.64 2.35 -9.28
N MET A 55 -3.71 3.16 -9.32
CA MET A 55 -4.66 3.24 -8.21
C MET A 55 -5.25 1.86 -7.84
N SER A 56 -5.50 1.00 -8.84
CA SER A 56 -5.95 -0.38 -8.61
C SER A 56 -4.92 -1.21 -7.83
N ASN A 57 -3.62 -1.05 -8.14
CA ASN A 57 -2.56 -1.75 -7.41
C ASN A 57 -2.43 -1.21 -5.98
N ILE A 58 -2.47 0.11 -5.79
CA ILE A 58 -2.42 0.73 -4.46
C ILE A 58 -3.58 0.23 -3.58
N SER A 59 -4.79 0.23 -4.12
CA SER A 59 -5.99 -0.27 -3.43
C SER A 59 -5.84 -1.73 -3.00
N ALA A 60 -5.35 -2.59 -3.90
CA ALA A 60 -5.11 -4.00 -3.61
C ALA A 60 -4.05 -4.21 -2.51
N VAL A 61 -2.96 -3.44 -2.54
CA VAL A 61 -1.92 -3.48 -1.50
C VAL A 61 -2.50 -3.07 -0.13
N PHE A 62 -3.31 -2.00 -0.08
CA PHE A 62 -3.96 -1.61 1.16
C PHE A 62 -4.93 -2.67 1.68
N ALA A 63 -5.69 -3.33 0.80
CA ALA A 63 -6.57 -4.42 1.18
C ALA A 63 -5.80 -5.60 1.80
N ALA A 64 -4.71 -6.02 1.17
CA ALA A 64 -3.84 -7.09 1.66
C ALA A 64 -3.25 -6.76 3.05
N ILE A 65 -2.73 -5.54 3.23
CA ILE A 65 -2.19 -5.09 4.52
C ILE A 65 -3.28 -5.06 5.59
N LYS A 66 -4.48 -4.54 5.27
CA LYS A 66 -5.61 -4.52 6.21
C LYS A 66 -6.00 -5.93 6.65
N HIS A 67 -6.06 -6.86 5.70
CA HIS A 67 -6.39 -8.26 5.96
C HIS A 67 -5.32 -8.93 6.84
N ALA A 68 -4.04 -8.77 6.51
CA ALA A 68 -2.92 -9.33 7.27
C ALA A 68 -2.85 -8.79 8.71
N LEU A 69 -3.10 -7.49 8.90
CA LEU A 69 -3.04 -6.85 10.22
C LEU A 69 -4.37 -6.90 10.99
N LYS A 70 -5.46 -7.37 10.37
CA LYS A 70 -6.83 -7.35 10.93
C LYS A 70 -7.24 -5.96 11.42
N VAL A 71 -6.96 -4.93 10.62
CA VAL A 71 -7.25 -3.53 10.95
C VAL A 71 -8.36 -2.96 10.08
N GLU A 72 -9.16 -2.09 10.68
CA GLU A 72 -10.19 -1.31 9.99
C GLU A 72 -9.74 0.13 9.77
N VAL A 73 -10.16 0.69 8.63
CA VAL A 73 -9.87 2.08 8.25
C VAL A 73 -11.19 2.82 8.24
N HIS A 74 -11.25 3.90 9.02
CA HIS A 74 -12.44 4.73 9.16
C HIS A 74 -12.11 6.17 8.76
N THR A 75 -12.99 6.78 7.99
CA THR A 75 -12.96 8.21 7.72
C THR A 75 -14.04 8.88 8.57
N LYS A 76 -13.73 10.02 9.17
CA LYS A 76 -14.69 10.85 9.90
C LYS A 76 -14.70 12.25 9.29
N VAL A 77 -15.88 12.81 9.10
CA VAL A 77 -16.03 14.23 8.76
C VAL A 77 -15.77 15.04 10.03
N VAL A 78 -14.80 15.95 9.99
CA VAL A 78 -14.54 16.91 11.07
C VAL A 78 -14.95 18.27 10.52
N LEU A 79 -16.00 18.87 11.09
CA LEU A 79 -16.34 20.26 10.81
C LEU A 79 -15.26 21.13 11.43
N ALA A 80 -14.57 21.91 10.59
CA ALA A 80 -13.58 22.90 11.00
C ALA A 80 -14.25 24.24 11.30
#